data_AF-A0A946A826-F1
#
_entry.id   AF-A0A946A826-F1
#
_cell.length_a   1.000
_cell.length_b   1.000
_cell.length_c   1.000
_cell.angle_alpha   90.00
_cell.angle_beta   90.00
_cell.angle_gamma   90.00
#
_symmetry.space_group_name_H-M   'P 1'
#
loop_
_entity.id
_entity.type
_entity.pdbx_description
1 polymer ?
#
loop_
_entity_poly.entity_id
_entity_poly.type
_entity_poly.pdbx_seq_one_letter_code
_entity_poly.pdbx_strand_id
1 'polypeptide(L)'
;MNEIIESRKPPVATTGILGWLRANLFSNWVNSIISLFVLYILIQFIPWILNWTIFAADFKYNFNGEEIIDRTMCSRVLDPENGGACWAIIYVRFYQFMYGFYPREEVWRVNLSYIMLAVAVVPLLFD
;
A
#
# COMPACT_ATOMS: atom_id res chain seq x y z
N MET A 1 38.49 18.68 47.70
CA MET A 1 38.55 18.98 46.26
C MET A 1 37.33 18.32 45.63
N ASN A 2 36.18 18.99 45.68
CA ASN A 2 34.95 18.49 45.09
C ASN A 2 34.67 19.36 43.87
N GLU A 3 35.00 18.83 42.71
CA GLU A 3 34.71 19.42 41.42
C GLU A 3 33.20 19.34 41.19
N ILE A 4 32.53 20.50 41.14
CA ILE A 4 31.10 20.59 40.89
C ILE A 4 30.92 20.40 39.39
N ILE A 5 30.48 19.20 38.98
CA ILE A 5 30.20 18.90 37.58
C ILE A 5 29.00 19.75 37.14
N GLU A 6 29.21 20.61 36.16
CA GLU A 6 28.15 21.45 35.58
C GLU A 6 27.04 20.56 35.00
N SER A 7 25.80 20.80 35.41
CA SER A 7 24.64 20.03 34.97
C SER A 7 24.36 20.27 33.48
N ARG A 8 24.81 19.35 32.61
CA ARG A 8 24.46 19.36 31.18
C ARG A 8 22.95 19.13 31.02
N LYS A 9 22.32 19.85 30.09
CA LYS A 9 20.93 19.57 29.70
C LYS A 9 20.78 18.08 29.33
N PRO A 10 19.68 17.42 29.74
CA PRO A 10 19.45 16.03 29.38
C PRO A 10 19.52 15.87 27.87
N PRO A 11 20.12 14.78 27.37
CA PRO A 11 20.20 14.53 25.94
C PRO A 11 18.77 14.48 25.37
N VAL A 12 18.60 15.02 24.16
CA VAL A 12 17.33 14.89 23.45
C VAL A 12 16.95 13.41 23.36
N ALA A 13 15.73 13.07 23.77
CA ALA A 13 15.26 11.69 23.78
C ALA A 13 15.38 11.09 22.36
N THR A 14 16.20 10.04 22.21
CA THR A 14 16.44 9.32 20.96
C THR A 14 15.52 8.12 20.79
N THR A 15 14.74 7.77 21.83
CA THR A 15 13.82 6.64 21.86
C THR A 15 12.40 7.05 21.51
N GLY A 16 11.63 6.15 20.90
CA GLY A 16 10.24 6.38 20.52
C GLY A 16 10.06 6.97 19.12
N ILE A 17 8.81 7.23 18.74
CA ILE A 17 8.43 7.61 17.36
C ILE A 17 9.11 8.91 16.92
N LEU A 18 9.11 9.93 17.78
CA LEU A 18 9.75 11.22 17.49
C LEU A 18 11.28 11.09 17.32
N GLY A 19 11.93 10.29 18.17
CA GLY A 19 13.36 9.98 18.05
C GLY A 19 13.67 9.25 16.74
N TRP A 20 12.85 8.26 16.38
CA TRP A 20 12.97 7.51 15.13
C TRP A 20 12.78 8.39 13.89
N LEU A 21 11.76 9.26 13.86
CA LEU A 21 11.52 10.17 12.74
C LEU A 21 12.70 11.14 12.56
N ARG A 22 13.22 11.70 13.65
CA ARG A 22 14.40 12.58 13.59
C ARG A 22 15.64 11.83 13.12
N ALA A 23 15.85 10.59 13.58
CA ALA A 23 17.01 9.79 13.22
C ALA A 23 16.98 9.28 11.77
N ASN A 24 15.80 9.00 11.21
CA ASN A 24 15.66 8.36 9.89
C ASN A 24 15.22 9.33 8.78
N LEU A 25 14.28 10.25 9.04
CA LEU A 25 13.73 11.15 8.02
C LEU A 25 14.40 12.54 8.08
N PHE A 26 14.66 13.06 9.28
CA PHE A 26 15.13 14.45 9.49
C PHE A 26 16.56 14.51 10.08
N SER A 27 17.42 13.56 9.72
CA SER A 27 18.75 13.42 10.33
C SER A 27 19.74 14.51 9.92
N ASN A 28 19.54 15.11 8.75
CA ASN A 28 20.28 16.27 8.28
C ASN A 28 19.39 17.14 7.37
N TRP A 29 19.89 18.30 6.97
CA TRP A 29 19.12 19.27 6.19
C TRP A 29 18.73 18.75 4.80
N VAL A 30 19.58 17.96 4.14
CA VAL A 30 19.28 17.35 2.83
C VAL A 30 18.13 16.35 2.97
N ASN A 31 18.23 15.43 3.93
CA ASN A 31 17.19 14.43 4.21
C ASN A 31 15.87 15.10 4.62
N SER A 32 15.95 16.23 5.33
CA SER A 32 14.77 16.99 5.72
C SER A 32 14.06 17.61 4.51
N ILE A 33 14.80 18.19 3.56
CA ILE A 33 14.25 18.73 2.31
C ILE A 33 13.62 17.60 1.48
N ILE A 34 14.34 16.49 1.29
CA ILE A 34 13.84 15.34 0.53
C ILE A 34 12.57 14.78 1.18
N SER A 35 12.57 14.60 2.50
CA SER A 35 11.41 14.10 3.23
C SER A 35 10.19 15.00 3.07
N LEU A 36 10.36 16.31 3.17
CA LEU A 36 9.27 17.28 2.95
C LEU A 36 8.80 17.28 1.49
N PHE A 37 9.71 17.16 0.54
CA PHE A 37 9.39 17.09 -0.89
C PHE A 37 8.59 15.82 -1.24
N VAL A 38 9.02 14.66 -0.74
CA VAL A 38 8.28 13.40 -0.91
C VAL A 38 6.92 13.49 -0.23
N LEU A 39 6.84 14.01 0.99
CA LEU A 39 5.58 14.19 1.70
C LEU A 39 4.62 15.09 0.90
N TYR A 40 5.12 16.19 0.33
CA TYR A 40 4.34 17.06 -0.53
C TYR A 40 3.78 16.32 -1.74
N ILE A 41 4.61 15.54 -2.45
CA ILE A 41 4.15 14.70 -3.57
C ILE A 41 3.07 13.73 -3.11
N LEU A 42 3.29 13.01 -2.01
CA LEU A 42 2.32 12.04 -1.48
C LEU A 42 0.97 12.71 -1.18
N ILE A 43 0.97 13.88 -0.56
CA ILE A 43 -0.26 14.62 -0.24
C ILE A 43 -1.00 15.02 -1.52
N GLN A 44 -0.31 15.34 -2.61
CA GLN A 44 -0.97 15.69 -3.89
C GLN A 44 -1.47 14.45 -4.64
N PHE A 45 -0.68 13.37 -4.68
CA PHE A 45 -0.98 12.19 -5.49
C PHE A 45 -1.93 11.21 -4.84
N ILE A 46 -1.84 11.00 -3.51
CA ILE A 46 -2.66 10.01 -2.81
C ILE A 46 -4.16 10.25 -3.01
N PRO A 47 -4.72 11.47 -2.84
CA PRO A 47 -6.15 11.70 -3.04
C PRO A 47 -6.60 11.40 -4.48
N TRP A 48 -5.79 11.80 -5.46
CA TRP A 48 -6.08 11.54 -6.87
C TRP A 48 -6.07 10.04 -7.20
N ILE A 49 -5.04 9.31 -6.75
CA ILE A 49 -4.93 7.87 -6.93
C ILE A 49 -6.10 7.16 -6.24
N LEU A 50 -6.40 7.48 -4.98
CA LEU A 50 -7.50 6.86 -4.24
C LEU A 50 -8.85 7.13 -4.90
N ASN A 51 -9.09 8.35 -5.40
CA ASN A 51 -10.30 8.65 -6.15
C ASN A 51 -10.40 7.77 -7.40
N TRP A 52 -9.35 7.76 -8.22
CA TRP A 52 -9.36 6.99 -9.46
C TRP A 52 -9.45 5.47 -9.22
N THR A 53 -8.72 4.93 -8.24
CA THR A 53 -8.56 3.48 -8.04
C THR A 53 -9.60 2.85 -7.12
N ILE A 54 -10.23 3.62 -6.23
CA ILE A 54 -11.19 3.09 -5.24
C ILE A 54 -12.55 3.77 -5.40
N PHE A 55 -12.62 5.10 -5.28
CA PHE A 55 -13.90 5.80 -5.11
C PHE A 55 -14.70 5.97 -6.40
N ALA A 56 -14.02 6.24 -7.52
CA ALA A 56 -14.61 6.36 -8.86
C ALA A 56 -14.43 5.08 -9.70
N ALA A 57 -13.88 4.03 -9.10
CA ALA A 57 -13.53 2.80 -9.82
C ALA A 57 -14.71 1.86 -9.96
N ASP A 58 -14.75 1.15 -11.08
CA ASP A 58 -15.71 0.08 -11.33
C ASP A 58 -15.12 -1.26 -10.94
N PHE A 59 -15.89 -2.08 -10.23
CA PHE A 59 -15.53 -3.46 -9.94
C PHE A 59 -16.34 -4.39 -10.83
N LYS A 60 -17.37 -5.03 -10.29
CA LYS A 60 -18.28 -5.88 -11.07
C LYS A 60 -19.33 -5.07 -11.85
N TYR A 61 -19.72 -3.93 -11.30
CA TYR A 61 -20.77 -3.06 -11.83
C TYR A 61 -20.19 -1.68 -12.14
N ASN A 62 -20.77 -0.99 -13.12
CA ASN A 62 -20.44 0.40 -13.44
C ASN A 62 -21.19 1.39 -12.53
N PHE A 63 -20.94 2.69 -12.71
CA PHE A 63 -21.59 3.76 -11.94
C PHE A 63 -23.12 3.82 -12.09
N ASN A 64 -23.68 3.26 -13.17
CA ASN A 64 -25.12 3.14 -13.39
C ASN A 64 -25.74 1.90 -12.72
N GLY A 65 -24.92 1.04 -12.10
CA GLY A 65 -25.34 -0.21 -11.48
C GLY A 65 -25.48 -1.38 -12.46
N GLU A 66 -25.00 -1.24 -13.70
CA GLU A 66 -25.04 -2.29 -14.72
C GLU A 66 -23.83 -3.22 -14.58
N GLU A 67 -24.04 -4.53 -14.79
CA GLU A 67 -22.92 -5.48 -14.76
C GLU A 67 -22.02 -5.29 -15.99
N ILE A 68 -20.71 -5.21 -15.77
CA ILE A 68 -19.75 -4.95 -16.84
C ILE A 68 -19.42 -6.27 -17.56
N ILE A 69 -20.03 -6.46 -18.72
CA ILE A 69 -19.81 -7.65 -19.58
C ILE A 69 -18.76 -7.37 -20.66
N ASP A 70 -18.60 -6.10 -21.05
CA ASP A 70 -17.59 -5.64 -22.00
C ASP A 70 -16.89 -4.37 -21.48
N ARG A 71 -15.64 -4.16 -21.92
CA ARG A 71 -14.81 -3.01 -21.52
C ARG A 71 -15.41 -1.65 -21.91
N THR A 72 -16.32 -1.63 -22.87
CA THR A 72 -17.03 -0.42 -23.30
C THR A 72 -18.03 0.07 -22.26
N MET A 73 -18.44 -0.79 -21.32
CA MET A 73 -19.38 -0.48 -20.24
C MET A 73 -18.70 0.07 -18.98
N CYS A 74 -17.37 0.15 -18.94
CA CYS A 74 -16.66 0.78 -17.83
C CYS A 74 -16.96 2.28 -17.79
N SER A 75 -17.14 2.83 -16.59
CA SER A 75 -17.34 4.25 -16.32
C SER A 75 -16.28 5.14 -16.95
N ARG A 76 -15.00 4.71 -17.03
CA ARG A 76 -13.97 5.50 -17.74
C ARG A 76 -14.24 5.73 -19.24
N VAL A 77 -15.07 4.89 -19.85
CA VAL A 77 -15.45 4.97 -21.27
C VAL A 77 -16.75 5.76 -21.42
N LEU A 78 -17.68 5.57 -20.48
CA LEU A 78 -18.99 6.22 -20.48
C LEU A 78 -18.94 7.67 -19.98
N ASP A 79 -18.09 7.94 -18.98
CA ASP A 79 -17.80 9.25 -18.40
C ASP A 79 -16.27 9.45 -18.33
N PRO A 80 -15.65 9.99 -19.39
CA PRO A 80 -14.21 10.19 -19.45
C PRO A 80 -13.66 11.20 -18.43
N GLU A 81 -14.50 12.08 -17.89
CA GLU A 81 -14.06 13.14 -16.98
C GLU A 81 -14.09 12.67 -15.52
N ASN A 82 -15.09 11.87 -15.14
CA ASN A 82 -15.25 11.42 -13.75
C ASN A 82 -15.02 9.91 -13.54
N GLY A 83 -14.90 9.12 -14.60
CA GLY A 83 -14.71 7.67 -14.51
C GLY A 83 -13.32 7.27 -14.01
N GLY A 84 -13.29 6.30 -13.08
CA GLY A 84 -12.06 5.77 -12.49
C GLY A 84 -11.50 4.52 -13.18
N ALA A 85 -10.74 3.73 -12.43
CA ALA A 85 -10.19 2.46 -12.88
C ALA A 85 -11.30 1.44 -13.16
N CYS A 86 -11.10 0.56 -14.15
CA CYS A 86 -12.02 -0.56 -14.40
C CYS A 86 -11.41 -1.88 -13.94
N TRP A 87 -11.75 -2.30 -12.72
CA TRP A 87 -11.32 -3.54 -12.08
C TRP A 87 -12.14 -4.76 -12.53
N ALA A 88 -13.13 -4.60 -13.40
CA ALA A 88 -13.96 -5.70 -13.93
C ALA A 88 -13.13 -6.86 -14.50
N ILE A 89 -12.02 -6.55 -15.20
CA ILE A 89 -11.12 -7.57 -15.74
C ILE A 89 -10.48 -8.39 -14.61
N ILE A 90 -10.05 -7.73 -13.54
CA ILE A 90 -9.44 -8.40 -12.39
C ILE A 90 -10.49 -9.26 -11.68
N TYR A 91 -11.71 -8.74 -11.52
CA TYR A 91 -12.80 -9.50 -10.93
C TYR A 91 -13.11 -10.79 -11.71
N VAL A 92 -13.30 -10.69 -13.03
CA VAL A 92 -13.65 -11.83 -13.89
C VAL A 92 -12.48 -12.82 -14.05
N ARG A 93 -11.24 -12.33 -14.01
CA ARG A 93 -10.03 -13.15 -14.21
C ARG A 93 -9.26 -13.41 -12.92
N PHE A 94 -9.85 -13.14 -11.74
CA PHE A 94 -9.16 -13.25 -10.45
C PHE A 94 -8.50 -14.61 -10.26
N TYR A 95 -9.22 -15.69 -10.59
CA TYR A 95 -8.70 -17.06 -10.49
C TYR A 95 -7.46 -17.28 -11.37
N GLN A 96 -7.45 -16.73 -12.59
CA GLN A 96 -6.31 -16.83 -13.49
C GLN A 96 -5.13 -15.98 -13.03
N PHE A 97 -5.37 -14.84 -12.36
CA PHE A 97 -4.28 -14.07 -11.76
C PHE A 97 -3.66 -14.76 -10.54
N MET A 98 -4.47 -15.41 -9.71
CA MET A 98 -3.99 -16.10 -8.50
C MET A 98 -3.32 -17.44 -8.79
N TYR A 99 -3.86 -18.20 -9.76
CA TYR A 99 -3.45 -19.59 -10.01
C TYR A 99 -2.92 -19.81 -11.44
N GLY A 100 -2.96 -18.82 -12.32
CA GLY A 100 -2.55 -18.99 -13.71
C GLY A 100 -3.46 -19.98 -14.45
N PHE A 101 -2.84 -20.90 -15.19
CA PHE A 101 -3.52 -21.99 -15.90
C PHE A 101 -3.54 -23.30 -15.11
N TYR A 102 -3.42 -23.25 -13.77
CA TYR A 102 -3.41 -24.43 -12.93
C TYR A 102 -4.78 -25.16 -12.98
N PRO A 103 -4.82 -26.50 -13.09
CA PRO A 103 -6.07 -27.26 -13.12
C PRO A 103 -6.91 -26.98 -11.87
N ARG A 104 -8.21 -26.72 -12.04
CA ARG A 104 -9.07 -26.29 -10.93
C ARG A 104 -9.15 -27.29 -9.80
N GLU A 105 -9.21 -28.57 -10.15
CA GLU A 105 -9.25 -29.69 -9.20
C GLU A 105 -7.98 -29.81 -8.36
N GLU A 106 -6.85 -29.28 -8.83
CA GLU A 106 -5.55 -29.43 -8.17
C GLU A 106 -5.14 -28.19 -7.38
N VAL A 107 -5.89 -27.07 -7.46
CA VAL A 107 -5.51 -25.79 -6.81
C VAL A 107 -5.30 -25.89 -5.30
N TRP A 108 -5.86 -26.91 -4.65
CA TRP A 108 -5.55 -27.22 -3.25
C TRP A 108 -4.04 -27.40 -2.99
N ARG A 109 -3.25 -27.87 -3.96
CA ARG A 109 -1.79 -28.01 -3.85
C ARG A 109 -1.08 -26.66 -3.76
N VAL A 110 -1.56 -25.67 -4.52
CA VAL A 110 -1.03 -24.30 -4.47
C VAL A 110 -1.38 -23.67 -3.12
N ASN A 111 -2.63 -23.82 -2.68
CA ASN A 111 -3.07 -23.33 -1.37
C ASN A 111 -2.31 -24.00 -0.22
N LEU A 112 -2.07 -25.31 -0.31
CA LEU A 112 -1.25 -26.03 0.67
C LEU A 112 0.17 -25.49 0.72
N SER A 113 0.78 -25.22 -0.43
CA SER A 113 2.11 -24.61 -0.50
C SER A 113 2.17 -23.25 0.19
N TYR A 114 1.15 -22.39 0.01
CA TYR A 114 1.07 -21.10 0.70
C TYR A 114 0.96 -21.27 2.22
N ILE A 115 0.15 -22.23 2.69
CA ILE A 115 0.01 -22.53 4.12
C ILE A 115 1.32 -23.05 4.70
N MET A 116 1.99 -23.99 4.02
CA MET A 116 3.28 -24.54 4.46
C MET A 116 4.35 -23.45 4.54
N LEU A 117 4.40 -22.53 3.58
CA LEU A 117 5.31 -21.38 3.63
C LEU A 117 5.03 -20.50 4.86
N ALA A 118 3.77 -20.18 5.14
CA ALA A 118 3.41 -19.41 6.32
C ALA A 118 3.84 -20.14 7.62
N VAL A 119 3.59 -21.45 7.72
CA VAL A 119 4.03 -22.27 8.87
C VAL A 119 5.55 -22.28 9.03
N ALA A 120 6.31 -22.29 7.94
CA ALA A 120 7.77 -22.26 7.98
C ALA A 120 8.34 -20.88 8.34
N VAL A 121 7.73 -19.80 7.84
CA VAL A 121 8.22 -18.43 8.02
C VAL A 121 7.80 -17.83 9.36
N VAL A 122 6.60 -18.12 9.86
CA VAL A 122 6.08 -17.52 11.09
C VAL A 122 7.03 -17.71 12.29
N PRO A 123 7.55 -18.90 12.60
CA PRO A 123 8.49 -19.08 13.71
C PRO A 123 9.78 -18.24 13.55
N LEU A 124 10.32 -18.15 12.34
CA LEU A 124 11.53 -17.34 12.06
C LEU A 124 11.35 -15.85 12.35
N LEU A 125 10.11 -15.34 12.36
CA LEU A 125 9.83 -13.93 12.69
C LEU A 125 9.79 -13.66 14.19
N PHE A 126 9.75 -14.71 15.02
CA PHE A 126 9.67 -14.63 16.48
C PHE A 126 10.89 -15.20 17.20
N ASP A 127 11.92 -15.61 16.45
CA ASP A 127 13.25 -15.94 16.98
C ASP A 127 14.06 -14.68 17.35
#